data_AF-A0A935S513-F1
#
_entry.id   AF-A0A935S513-F1
#
_cell.length_a   1.000
_cell.length_b   1.000
_cell.length_c   1.000
_cell.angle_alpha   90.00
_cell.angle_beta   90.00
_cell.angle_gamma   90.00
#
_symmetry.space_group_name_H-M   'P 1'
#
loop_
_entity.id
_entity.type
_entity.pdbx_description
1 polymer ?
#
loop_
_entity_poly.entity_id
_entity_poly.type
_entity_poly.pdbx_seq_one_letter_code
_entity_poly.pdbx_strand_id
1 'polypeptide(L)'
;MSPKQVKIVLSVGALGLFVLLFIAPKIVSSERSKENKMASKANIDFKSNVEMYLNIASKALEPSLKKQAEQFEKIAQKDIVFSDSLARFWDKLKRPDLASYILEKKAERTNKAADWFTAGNRYYYSVQFIKDETERPLLFQSAIRCFKSGLKQEPGNIDSQIMMASCFVEGTESPMDGVTLLKEIEKG
;
A
#
# COMPACT_ATOMS: atom_id res chain seq x y z
N MET A 1 0.16 47.21 -32.04
CA MET A 1 -0.81 46.30 -32.66
C MET A 1 -2.20 46.69 -32.22
N SER A 2 -3.17 46.75 -33.14
CA SER A 2 -4.57 47.09 -32.79
C SER A 2 -5.21 45.98 -31.94
N PRO A 3 -6.13 46.28 -31.00
CA PRO A 3 -6.85 45.27 -30.20
C PRO A 3 -7.53 44.19 -31.05
N LYS A 4 -7.90 44.52 -32.30
CA LYS A 4 -8.46 43.57 -33.27
C LYS A 4 -7.42 42.56 -33.79
N GLN A 5 -6.17 42.98 -33.95
CA GLN A 5 -5.07 42.12 -34.42
C GLN A 5 -4.61 41.15 -33.33
N VAL A 6 -4.64 41.55 -32.06
CA VAL A 6 -4.30 40.66 -30.92
C VAL A 6 -5.31 39.52 -30.80
N LYS A 7 -6.62 39.80 -30.96
CA LYS A 7 -7.67 38.78 -30.93
C LYS A 7 -7.55 37.77 -32.08
N ILE A 8 -7.21 38.23 -33.29
CA ILE A 8 -7.03 37.35 -34.45
C ILE A 8 -5.82 36.42 -34.25
N VAL A 9 -4.70 36.94 -33.74
CA VAL A 9 -3.50 36.13 -33.47
C VAL A 9 -3.76 35.09 -32.37
N LEU A 10 -4.50 35.45 -31.31
CA LEU A 10 -4.88 34.51 -30.25
C LEU A 10 -5.80 33.38 -30.74
N SER A 11 -6.79 33.70 -31.57
CA SER A 11 -7.71 32.69 -32.12
C SER A 11 -7.03 31.75 -33.11
N VAL A 12 -6.12 32.25 -33.95
CA VAL A 12 -5.36 31.41 -34.91
C VAL A 12 -4.33 30.54 -34.17
N GLY A 13 -3.69 31.06 -33.13
CA GLY A 13 -2.77 30.29 -32.28
C GLY A 13 -3.46 29.14 -31.55
N ALA A 14 -4.66 29.35 -31.01
CA ALA A 14 -5.43 28.31 -30.31
C ALA A 14 -5.89 27.18 -31.25
N LEU A 15 -6.29 27.51 -32.48
CA LEU A 15 -6.66 26.53 -33.51
C LEU A 15 -5.44 25.72 -33.98
N GLY A 16 -4.28 26.36 -34.18
CA GLY A 16 -3.04 25.67 -34.53
C GLY A 16 -2.60 24.66 -33.46
N LEU A 17 -2.75 25.00 -32.18
CA LEU A 17 -2.40 24.13 -31.06
C LEU A 17 -3.34 22.92 -30.95
N PHE A 18 -4.63 23.10 -31.26
CA PHE A 18 -5.60 22.01 -31.30
C PHE A 18 -5.33 21.02 -32.45
N VAL A 19 -4.94 21.51 -33.63
CA VAL A 19 -4.57 20.65 -34.77
C VAL A 19 -3.28 19.87 -34.48
N LEU A 20 -2.30 20.50 -33.83
CA LEU A 20 -1.06 19.83 -33.41
C LEU A 20 -1.29 18.72 -32.39
N LEU A 21 -2.21 18.91 -31.43
CA LEU A 21 -2.57 17.85 -30.48
C LEU A 21 -3.36 16.71 -31.12
N PHE A 22 -4.11 16.97 -32.20
CA PHE A 22 -4.90 15.95 -32.88
C PHE A 22 -4.09 15.06 -33.84
N ILE A 23 -2.90 15.52 -34.27
CA ILE A 23 -1.98 14.78 -35.17
C ILE A 23 -0.85 14.06 -34.37
N ALA A 24 -0.92 14.07 -33.04
CA ALA A 24 -0.01 13.26 -32.23
C ALA A 24 -0.24 11.76 -32.56
N PRO A 25 0.80 11.00 -32.95
CA PRO A 25 0.64 9.60 -33.32
C PRO A 25 0.19 8.82 -32.09
N LYS A 26 -0.94 8.13 -32.20
CA LYS A 26 -1.36 7.15 -31.19
C LYS A 26 -0.30 6.04 -31.15
N ILE A 27 0.55 6.06 -30.15
CA ILE A 27 1.45 4.94 -29.83
C ILE A 27 0.58 3.84 -29.23
N VAL A 28 -0.07 3.09 -30.12
CA VAL A 28 -0.64 1.77 -29.84
C VAL A 28 0.54 0.81 -29.90
N SER A 29 1.11 0.45 -28.75
CA SER A 29 1.97 -0.72 -28.66
C SER A 29 1.10 -1.95 -28.39
N SER A 30 0.54 -2.52 -29.47
CA SER A 30 0.11 -3.89 -29.45
C SER A 30 1.32 -4.78 -29.72
N GLU A 31 1.81 -5.50 -28.71
CA GLU A 31 2.49 -6.77 -28.95
C GLU A 31 1.89 -7.81 -28.03
N ARG A 32 1.05 -8.65 -28.65
CA ARG A 32 0.56 -9.90 -28.09
C ARG A 32 1.51 -10.99 -28.55
N SER A 33 1.99 -11.78 -27.58
CA SER A 33 2.55 -13.14 -27.70
C SER A 33 4.03 -13.23 -28.11
N LYS A 34 4.91 -13.56 -27.16
CA LYS A 34 5.33 -14.95 -26.83
C LYS A 34 6.31 -14.95 -25.65
N GLU A 35 6.23 -16.03 -24.87
CA GLU A 35 7.26 -16.54 -23.95
C GLU A 35 7.43 -15.82 -22.59
N ASN A 36 6.62 -16.24 -21.63
CA ASN A 36 6.76 -15.84 -20.23
C ASN A 36 7.92 -16.62 -19.56
N LYS A 37 9.14 -16.18 -19.80
CA LYS A 37 10.33 -16.47 -18.99
C LYS A 37 10.92 -15.16 -18.47
N MET A 38 10.26 -14.51 -17.52
CA MET A 38 10.93 -13.67 -16.52
C MET A 38 9.94 -13.17 -15.46
N ALA A 39 9.48 -14.07 -14.61
CA ALA A 39 9.05 -13.69 -13.26
C ALA A 39 10.31 -13.56 -12.37
N SER A 40 11.15 -12.58 -12.69
CA SER A 40 12.12 -12.04 -11.76
C SER A 40 12.28 -10.56 -12.07
N LYS A 41 11.48 -9.74 -11.39
CA LYS A 41 11.80 -8.33 -11.24
C LYS A 41 11.31 -7.86 -9.87
N ALA A 42 12.32 -7.62 -9.04
CA ALA A 42 12.30 -6.94 -7.76
C ALA A 42 11.41 -7.57 -6.67
N ASN A 43 12.00 -8.45 -5.86
CA ASN A 43 11.77 -8.39 -4.42
C ASN A 43 12.23 -7.00 -3.95
N ILE A 44 11.39 -5.98 -4.14
CA ILE A 44 11.50 -4.77 -3.33
C ILE A 44 11.17 -5.25 -1.93
N ASP A 45 12.12 -5.16 -1.00
CA ASP A 45 11.85 -5.46 0.40
C ASP A 45 10.91 -4.38 0.94
N PHE A 46 9.61 -4.57 0.73
CA PHE A 46 8.57 -3.60 1.09
C PHE A 46 8.47 -3.38 2.60
N LYS A 47 8.96 -4.34 3.39
CA LYS A 47 9.14 -4.18 4.84
C LYS A 47 10.13 -3.05 5.13
N SER A 48 11.20 -2.94 4.32
CA SER A 48 12.15 -1.84 4.39
C SER A 48 11.49 -0.48 4.10
N ASN A 49 10.44 -0.43 3.28
CA ASN A 49 9.76 0.83 2.95
C ASN A 49 8.88 1.34 4.11
N VAL A 50 8.06 0.48 4.74
CA VAL A 50 7.26 0.92 5.91
C VAL A 50 8.16 1.21 7.12
N GLU A 51 9.24 0.44 7.28
CA GLU A 51 10.28 0.67 8.29
C GLU A 51 10.99 2.02 8.10
N MET A 52 11.22 2.45 6.85
CA MET A 52 11.75 3.77 6.57
C MET A 52 10.83 4.89 7.09
N TYR A 53 9.51 4.78 6.86
CA TYR A 53 8.55 5.75 7.39
C TYR A 53 8.49 5.75 8.92
N LEU A 54 8.62 4.58 9.55
CA LEU A 54 8.75 4.47 11.00
C LEU A 54 9.99 5.24 11.48
N ASN A 55 11.14 5.03 10.86
CA ASN A 55 12.39 5.68 11.24
C ASN A 55 12.33 7.20 11.10
N ILE A 56 11.70 7.71 10.03
CA ILE A 56 11.49 9.14 9.83
C ILE A 56 10.55 9.69 10.92
N ALA A 57 9.42 9.02 11.15
CA ALA A 57 8.45 9.44 12.14
C ALA A 57 9.03 9.46 13.55
N SER A 58 9.79 8.43 13.94
CA SER A 58 10.44 8.31 15.25
C SER A 58 11.47 9.42 15.48
N LYS A 59 12.18 9.86 14.43
CA LYS A 59 13.13 10.98 14.52
C LYS A 59 12.44 12.33 14.67
N ALA A 60 11.23 12.47 14.16
CA ALA A 60 10.43 13.69 14.24
C ALA A 60 9.63 13.81 15.55
N LEU A 61 9.66 12.81 16.44
CA LEU A 61 8.98 12.86 17.72
C LEU A 61 9.63 13.86 18.68
N GLU A 62 8.79 14.56 19.43
CA GLU A 62 9.20 15.32 20.61
C GLU A 62 9.95 14.42 21.62
N PRO A 63 10.93 14.96 22.39
CA PRO A 63 11.79 14.14 23.25
C PRO A 63 11.05 13.22 24.23
N SER A 64 9.94 13.67 24.79
CA SER A 64 9.12 12.88 25.72
C SER A 64 8.44 11.69 25.04
N LEU A 65 7.85 11.92 23.86
CA LEU A 65 7.20 10.88 23.05
C LEU A 65 8.22 9.88 22.50
N LYS A 66 9.39 10.37 22.07
CA LYS A 66 10.49 9.51 21.63
C LYS A 66 10.92 8.56 22.74
N LYS A 67 11.14 9.08 23.95
CA LYS A 67 11.49 8.24 25.12
C LYS A 67 10.41 7.22 25.43
N GLN A 68 9.14 7.58 25.30
CA GLN A 68 8.02 6.65 25.50
C GLN A 68 7.98 5.55 24.44
N ALA A 69 8.18 5.89 23.16
CA ALA A 69 8.25 4.92 22.07
C ALA A 69 9.41 3.92 22.28
N GLU A 70 10.61 4.42 22.57
CA GLU A 70 11.80 3.59 22.85
C GLU A 70 11.60 2.66 24.05
N GLN A 71 10.90 3.12 25.10
CA GLN A 71 10.53 2.28 26.24
C GLN A 71 9.59 1.15 25.82
N PHE A 72 8.53 1.46 25.07
CA PHE A 72 7.62 0.43 24.57
C PHE A 72 8.32 -0.55 23.63
N GLU A 73 9.19 -0.10 22.73
CA GLU A 73 10.00 -0.96 21.86
C GLU A 73 10.90 -1.90 22.65
N LYS A 74 11.64 -1.37 23.64
CA LYS A 74 12.52 -2.16 24.48
C LYS A 74 11.77 -3.23 25.28
N ILE A 75 10.58 -2.90 25.79
CA ILE A 75 9.76 -3.86 26.51
C ILE A 75 9.18 -4.87 25.52
N ALA A 76 8.67 -4.43 24.37
CA ALA A 76 8.11 -5.28 23.32
C ALA A 76 9.11 -6.35 22.83
N GLN A 77 10.41 -6.01 22.75
CA GLN A 77 11.45 -6.99 22.43
C GLN A 77 11.49 -8.15 23.42
N LYS A 78 11.29 -7.89 24.72
CA LYS A 78 11.31 -8.91 25.78
C LYS A 78 9.95 -9.60 25.94
N ASP A 79 8.88 -8.84 25.86
CA ASP A 79 7.51 -9.28 26.05
C ASP A 79 6.64 -8.81 24.88
N ILE A 80 6.27 -9.77 24.03
CA ILE A 80 5.50 -9.55 22.81
C ILE A 80 4.14 -8.87 23.05
N VAL A 81 3.57 -8.97 24.26
CA VAL A 81 2.29 -8.34 24.61
C VAL A 81 2.40 -6.80 24.51
N PHE A 82 3.60 -6.24 24.70
CA PHE A 82 3.82 -4.80 24.59
C PHE A 82 3.85 -4.27 23.16
N SER A 83 3.90 -5.13 22.13
CA SER A 83 3.69 -4.71 20.73
C SER A 83 2.34 -4.02 20.55
N ASP A 84 1.29 -4.44 21.26
CA ASP A 84 -0.03 -3.81 21.19
C ASP A 84 -0.01 -2.40 21.80
N SER A 85 0.78 -2.19 22.86
CA SER A 85 0.95 -0.87 23.49
C SER A 85 1.74 0.08 22.60
N LEU A 86 2.78 -0.41 21.92
CA LEU A 86 3.51 0.37 20.93
C LEU A 86 2.63 0.70 19.71
N ALA A 87 1.82 -0.24 19.21
CA ALA A 87 0.87 0.03 18.14
C ALA A 87 -0.15 1.11 18.54
N ARG A 88 -0.73 1.01 19.77
CA ARG A 88 -1.63 2.04 20.32
C ARG A 88 -0.97 3.40 20.48
N PHE A 89 0.33 3.45 20.74
CA PHE A 89 1.07 4.71 20.78
C PHE A 89 1.04 5.41 19.42
N TRP A 90 1.32 4.69 18.33
CA TRP A 90 1.28 5.25 16.98
C TRP A 90 -0.14 5.61 16.51
N ASP A 91 -1.17 4.89 16.93
CA ASP A 91 -2.56 5.30 16.68
C ASP A 91 -2.91 6.66 17.26
N LYS A 92 -2.46 6.92 18.50
CA LYS A 92 -2.70 8.21 19.17
C LYS A 92 -2.05 9.35 18.41
N LEU A 93 -0.96 9.07 17.71
CA LEU A 93 -0.26 10.01 16.84
C LEU A 93 -0.81 10.04 15.40
N LYS A 94 -1.97 9.42 15.15
CA LYS A 94 -2.62 9.37 13.83
C LYS A 94 -1.73 8.72 12.76
N ARG A 95 -0.93 7.72 13.17
CA ARG A 95 -0.08 6.89 12.30
C ARG A 95 -0.49 5.41 12.37
N PRO A 96 -1.71 5.08 11.91
CA PRO A 96 -2.19 3.71 11.95
C PRO A 96 -1.39 2.80 11.00
N ASP A 97 -0.72 3.33 9.98
CA ASP A 97 0.25 2.65 9.13
C ASP A 97 1.43 2.07 9.92
N LEU A 98 2.02 2.87 10.82
CA LEU A 98 3.13 2.43 11.66
C LEU A 98 2.65 1.42 12.70
N ALA A 99 1.44 1.62 13.22
CA ALA A 99 0.82 0.68 14.12
C ALA A 99 0.56 -0.69 13.45
N SER A 100 0.18 -0.72 12.17
CA SER A 100 0.07 -1.95 11.36
C SER A 100 1.41 -2.67 11.24
N TYR A 101 2.49 -1.93 10.96
CA TYR A 101 3.83 -2.50 10.88
C TYR A 101 4.29 -3.15 12.18
N ILE A 102 3.99 -2.54 13.32
CA ILE A 102 4.31 -3.15 14.62
C ILE A 102 3.54 -4.44 14.86
N LEU A 103 2.26 -4.49 14.45
CA LEU A 103 1.48 -5.72 14.52
C LEU A 103 1.94 -6.78 13.53
N GLU A 104 2.47 -6.40 12.38
CA GLU A 104 3.13 -7.34 11.46
C GLU A 104 4.37 -7.95 12.13
N LYS A 105 5.23 -7.14 12.78
CA LYS A 105 6.37 -7.66 13.56
C LYS A 105 5.93 -8.55 14.72
N LYS A 106 4.77 -8.27 15.31
CA LYS A 106 4.17 -9.14 16.31
C LYS A 106 3.82 -10.48 15.69
N ALA A 107 3.11 -10.47 14.56
CA ALA A 107 2.71 -11.67 13.83
C ALA A 107 3.91 -12.50 13.35
N GLU A 108 5.01 -11.86 12.93
CA GLU A 108 6.28 -12.54 12.60
C GLU A 108 6.84 -13.34 13.78
N ARG A 109 6.71 -12.81 14.99
CA ARG A 109 7.24 -13.43 16.22
C ARG A 109 6.31 -14.47 16.81
N THR A 110 5.00 -14.25 16.78
CA THR A 110 4.02 -15.20 17.31
C THR A 110 3.73 -16.31 16.31
N ASN A 111 3.89 -16.02 15.02
CA ASN A 111 3.55 -16.87 13.89
C ASN A 111 2.12 -17.43 13.96
N LYS A 112 1.17 -16.67 14.50
CA LYS A 112 -0.25 -17.06 14.58
C LYS A 112 -1.03 -16.49 13.41
N ALA A 113 -1.86 -17.30 12.76
CA ALA A 113 -2.75 -16.85 11.70
C ALA A 113 -3.60 -15.63 12.09
N ALA A 114 -4.18 -15.64 13.29
CA ALA A 114 -4.97 -14.52 13.82
C ALA A 114 -4.17 -13.20 13.92
N ASP A 115 -2.90 -13.24 14.32
CA ASP A 115 -2.06 -12.04 14.39
C ASP A 115 -1.73 -11.52 12.97
N TRP A 116 -1.49 -12.44 12.02
CA TRP A 116 -1.32 -12.10 10.61
C TRP A 116 -2.56 -11.43 10.02
N PHE A 117 -3.75 -11.99 10.26
CA PHE A 117 -5.00 -11.41 9.78
C PHE A 117 -5.30 -10.06 10.43
N THR A 118 -4.96 -9.89 11.70
CA THR A 118 -5.07 -8.60 12.39
C THR A 118 -4.17 -7.55 11.75
N ALA A 119 -2.91 -7.88 11.48
CA ALA A 119 -1.99 -6.96 10.79
C ALA A 119 -2.47 -6.63 9.36
N GLY A 120 -2.93 -7.63 8.62
CA GLY A 120 -3.43 -7.47 7.25
C GLY A 120 -4.63 -6.53 7.16
N ASN A 121 -5.65 -6.77 7.97
CA ASN A 121 -6.82 -5.90 8.07
C ASN A 121 -6.43 -4.47 8.43
N ARG A 122 -5.54 -4.33 9.41
CA ARG A 122 -5.12 -3.02 9.86
C ARG A 122 -4.39 -2.24 8.76
N TYR A 123 -3.49 -2.88 8.02
CA TYR A 123 -2.86 -2.24 6.86
C TYR A 123 -3.88 -1.76 5.82
N TYR A 124 -4.86 -2.60 5.47
CA TYR A 124 -5.92 -2.24 4.54
C TYR A 124 -6.68 -1.00 5.01
N TYR A 125 -7.14 -0.98 6.26
CA TYR A 125 -7.87 0.18 6.81
C TYR A 125 -6.99 1.41 7.04
N SER A 126 -5.68 1.25 7.23
CA SER A 126 -4.75 2.38 7.39
C SER A 126 -4.63 3.23 6.13
N VAL A 127 -4.93 2.67 4.94
CA VAL A 127 -4.83 3.37 3.65
C VAL A 127 -5.62 4.68 3.63
N GLN A 128 -6.81 4.72 4.25
CA GLN A 128 -7.66 5.92 4.27
C GLN A 128 -7.07 7.09 5.06
N PHE A 129 -6.03 6.85 5.86
CA PHE A 129 -5.35 7.87 6.67
C PHE A 129 -4.05 8.38 6.02
N ILE A 130 -3.66 7.82 4.88
CA ILE A 130 -2.44 8.17 4.19
C ILE A 130 -2.67 9.37 3.27
N LYS A 131 -1.87 10.41 3.47
CA LYS A 131 -1.94 11.66 2.70
C LYS A 131 -1.19 11.57 1.38
N ASP A 132 -0.04 10.90 1.38
CA ASP A 132 0.75 10.70 0.19
C ASP A 132 0.24 9.46 -0.54
N GLU A 133 -0.42 9.66 -1.69
CA GLU A 133 -0.99 8.57 -2.46
C GLU A 133 0.05 7.56 -2.95
N THR A 134 1.32 7.96 -3.05
CA THR A 134 2.41 7.06 -3.45
C THR A 134 2.74 6.01 -2.39
N GLU A 135 2.32 6.23 -1.14
CA GLU A 135 2.51 5.29 -0.03
C GLU A 135 1.39 4.24 0.04
N ARG A 136 0.20 4.52 -0.52
CA ARG A 136 -0.97 3.64 -0.43
C ARG A 136 -0.72 2.24 -1.01
N PRO A 137 -0.07 2.06 -2.18
CA PRO A 137 0.24 0.73 -2.71
C PRO A 137 1.09 -0.11 -1.75
N LEU A 138 2.00 0.51 -0.99
CA LEU A 138 2.86 -0.19 -0.04
C LEU A 138 2.05 -0.82 1.11
N LEU A 139 1.01 -0.13 1.56
CA LEU A 139 0.12 -0.64 2.61
C LEU A 139 -0.72 -1.81 2.10
N PHE A 140 -1.29 -1.72 0.91
CA PHE A 140 -2.03 -2.83 0.30
C PHE A 140 -1.14 -4.06 0.07
N GLN A 141 0.09 -3.87 -0.39
CA GLN A 141 1.04 -4.97 -0.54
C GLN A 141 1.43 -5.59 0.80
N SER A 142 1.56 -4.77 1.86
CA SER A 142 1.82 -5.27 3.21
C SER A 142 0.62 -6.03 3.78
N ALA A 143 -0.60 -5.57 3.50
CA ALA A 143 -1.83 -6.30 3.82
C ALA A 143 -1.87 -7.66 3.12
N ILE A 144 -1.63 -7.70 1.79
CA ILE A 144 -1.57 -8.94 1.00
C ILE A 144 -0.53 -9.90 1.58
N ARG A 145 0.67 -9.41 1.94
CA ARG A 145 1.72 -10.23 2.55
C ARG A 145 1.23 -10.85 3.87
N CYS A 146 0.60 -10.06 4.74
CA CYS A 146 0.05 -10.55 6.00
C CYS A 146 -1.05 -11.60 5.77
N PHE A 147 -2.02 -11.33 4.89
CA PHE A 147 -3.08 -12.29 4.57
C PHE A 147 -2.51 -13.58 3.99
N LYS A 148 -1.55 -13.51 3.06
CA LYS A 148 -0.85 -14.69 2.53
C LYS A 148 -0.17 -15.49 3.64
N SER A 149 0.47 -14.84 4.61
CA SER A 149 1.11 -15.53 5.74
C SER A 149 0.11 -16.24 6.64
N GLY A 150 -1.03 -15.62 6.95
CA GLY A 150 -2.09 -16.25 7.74
C GLY A 150 -2.81 -17.37 6.99
N LEU A 151 -3.14 -17.17 5.71
CA LEU A 151 -3.83 -18.15 4.86
C LEU A 151 -3.00 -19.41 4.58
N LYS A 152 -1.66 -19.34 4.70
CA LYS A 152 -0.81 -20.54 4.70
C LYS A 152 -1.11 -21.48 5.87
N GLN A 153 -1.60 -20.95 6.99
CA GLN A 153 -1.92 -21.71 8.19
C GLN A 153 -3.41 -22.04 8.26
N GLU A 154 -4.26 -21.09 7.89
CA GLU A 154 -5.71 -21.22 7.90
C GLU A 154 -6.28 -20.93 6.50
N PRO A 155 -6.11 -21.86 5.53
CA PRO A 155 -6.52 -21.62 4.15
C PRO A 155 -8.04 -21.46 3.98
N GLY A 156 -8.84 -21.96 4.91
CA GLY A 156 -10.31 -21.85 4.89
C GLY A 156 -10.87 -20.54 5.47
N ASN A 157 -10.02 -19.57 5.84
CA ASN A 157 -10.48 -18.29 6.37
C ASN A 157 -11.01 -17.40 5.22
N ILE A 158 -12.30 -17.54 4.90
CA ILE A 158 -12.96 -16.84 3.78
C ILE A 158 -12.86 -15.32 3.91
N ASP A 159 -13.05 -14.77 5.12
CA ASP A 159 -12.95 -13.32 5.36
C ASP A 159 -11.58 -12.78 4.94
N SER A 160 -10.51 -13.49 5.29
CA SER A 160 -9.14 -13.09 4.93
C SER A 160 -8.86 -13.25 3.44
N GLN A 161 -9.46 -14.24 2.77
CA GLN A 161 -9.38 -14.37 1.32
C GLN A 161 -10.07 -13.20 0.61
N ILE A 162 -11.27 -12.80 1.07
CA ILE A 162 -11.99 -11.63 0.56
C ILE A 162 -11.16 -10.37 0.76
N MET A 163 -10.64 -10.13 1.97
CA MET A 163 -9.83 -8.95 2.25
C MET A 163 -8.54 -8.92 1.43
N MET A 164 -7.89 -10.06 1.21
CA MET A 164 -6.74 -10.15 0.29
C MET A 164 -7.14 -9.80 -1.14
N ALA A 165 -8.29 -10.27 -1.61
CA ALA A 165 -8.82 -9.93 -2.93
C ALA A 165 -9.11 -8.43 -3.06
N SER A 166 -9.72 -7.80 -2.05
CA SER A 166 -9.97 -6.35 -2.01
C SER A 166 -8.66 -5.57 -2.13
N CYS A 167 -7.58 -6.00 -1.47
CA CYS A 167 -6.27 -5.39 -1.62
C CYS A 167 -5.75 -5.45 -3.06
N PHE A 168 -5.97 -6.56 -3.78
CA PHE A 168 -5.59 -6.66 -5.20
C PHE A 168 -6.41 -5.71 -6.06
N VAL A 169 -7.73 -5.65 -5.87
CA VAL A 169 -8.66 -4.81 -6.64
C VAL A 169 -8.34 -3.32 -6.45
N GLU A 170 -8.09 -2.89 -5.23
CA GLU A 170 -7.98 -1.47 -4.89
C GLU A 170 -6.54 -0.94 -4.96
N GLY A 171 -5.55 -1.81 -4.75
CA GLY A 171 -4.23 -1.40 -4.31
C GLY A 171 -3.06 -1.85 -5.16
N THR A 172 -3.31 -2.61 -6.22
CA THR A 172 -2.25 -3.20 -7.04
C THR A 172 -2.48 -2.94 -8.53
N GLU A 173 -1.42 -3.15 -9.32
CA GLU A 173 -1.51 -3.13 -10.78
C GLU A 173 -2.23 -4.38 -11.36
N SER A 174 -2.64 -5.31 -10.50
CA SER A 174 -3.29 -6.58 -10.86
C SER A 174 -4.72 -6.72 -10.29
N PRO A 175 -5.65 -5.78 -10.56
CA PRO A 175 -7.01 -5.86 -10.02
C PRO A 175 -7.79 -7.11 -10.48
N MET A 176 -7.44 -7.65 -11.66
CA MET A 176 -8.04 -8.88 -12.17
C MET A 176 -7.70 -10.12 -11.34
N ASP A 177 -6.55 -10.14 -10.66
CA ASP A 177 -6.19 -11.23 -9.74
C ASP A 177 -7.16 -11.25 -8.55
N GLY A 178 -7.54 -10.07 -8.04
CA GLY A 178 -8.55 -9.94 -6.99
C GLY A 178 -9.94 -10.38 -7.44
N VAL A 179 -10.38 -9.97 -8.62
CA VAL A 179 -11.67 -10.43 -9.19
C VAL A 179 -11.68 -11.94 -9.40
N THR A 180 -10.56 -12.52 -9.84
CA THR A 180 -10.44 -13.97 -10.03
C THR A 180 -10.53 -14.70 -8.70
N LEU A 181 -9.82 -14.21 -7.67
CA LEU A 181 -9.88 -14.78 -6.33
C LEU A 181 -11.31 -14.74 -5.76
N LEU A 182 -12.04 -13.62 -5.89
CA LEU A 182 -13.43 -13.53 -5.45
C LEU A 182 -14.34 -14.56 -6.14
N LYS A 183 -14.15 -14.80 -7.43
CA LYS A 183 -14.91 -15.82 -8.18
C LYS A 183 -14.58 -17.24 -7.75
N GLU A 184 -13.35 -17.50 -7.33
CA GLU A 184 -12.96 -18.81 -6.79
C GLU A 184 -13.61 -19.05 -5.43
N ILE A 185 -13.68 -18.02 -4.58
CA ILE A 185 -14.36 -18.07 -3.28
C ILE A 185 -15.85 -18.35 -3.45
N GLU A 186 -16.53 -17.66 -4.37
CA GLU A 186 -17.97 -17.85 -4.63
C GLU A 186 -18.33 -19.28 -5.06
N LYS A 187 -17.41 -19.98 -5.72
CA LYS A 187 -17.62 -21.33 -6.25
C LYS A 187 -17.33 -22.45 -5.24
N GLY A 188 -16.61 -22.14 -4.16
CA GLY A 188 -16.20 -23.09 -3.12
C GLY A 188 -17.25 -23.24 -2.03
#